data_AF-A0A1G5GF18-F1
#
_entry.id   AF-A0A1G5GF18-F1
#
_cell.length_a   1.000
_cell.length_b   1.000
_cell.length_c   1.000
_cell.angle_alpha   90.00
_cell.angle_beta   90.00
_cell.angle_gamma   90.00
#
_symmetry.space_group_name_H-M   'P 1'
#
loop_
_entity.id
_entity.type
_entity.pdbx_description
1 polymer ?
#
loop_
_entity_poly.entity_id
_entity_poly.type
_entity_poly.pdbx_seq_one_letter_code
_entity_poly.pdbx_strand_id
1 'polypeptide(L)'
;MSNFFALVFLVAVVLAIIFLRKSSKLKKSGVDNAQAKKIGLISIGVAVIAIIVVGLTAPATEDSAISEEPKTESSDSIVVINADELGEYGQELVLNENTDSPDNTIGHFVPIGKYKVTNKGKYPTQVNVYKNEKHVTEEGWEEWADGNVVLIDVGESAEIEVQDGYFVNVDAPAHIELEAIN
;
A
#
# COMPACT_ATOMS: atom_id res chain seq x y z
N MET A 1 33.83 27.53 5.86
CA MET A 1 32.43 27.04 5.88
C MET A 1 32.32 25.55 6.24
N SER A 2 33.34 24.70 6.07
CA SER A 2 33.28 23.26 6.39
C SER A 2 33.09 22.92 7.89
N ASN A 3 33.67 23.71 8.80
CA ASN A 3 33.63 23.40 10.25
C ASN A 3 32.23 23.59 10.88
N PHE A 4 31.38 24.44 10.31
CA PHE A 4 30.03 24.67 10.83
C PHE A 4 29.12 23.47 10.55
N PHE A 5 29.20 22.91 9.34
CA PHE A 5 28.43 21.71 8.97
C PHE A 5 28.88 20.46 9.74
N ALA A 6 30.18 20.30 9.96
CA ALA A 6 30.70 19.20 10.78
C ALA A 6 30.21 19.30 12.24
N LEU A 7 30.13 20.51 12.80
CA LEU A 7 29.61 20.73 14.15
C LEU A 7 28.12 20.41 14.23
N VAL A 8 27.31 20.87 13.27
CA VAL A 8 25.87 20.61 13.22
C VAL A 8 25.58 19.11 13.07
N PHE A 9 26.34 18.42 12.21
CA PHE A 9 26.20 16.98 12.02
C PHE A 9 26.57 16.19 13.28
N LEU A 10 27.66 16.58 13.96
CA LEU A 10 28.08 15.92 15.20
C LEU A 10 27.07 16.12 16.33
N VAL A 11 26.46 17.31 16.44
CA VAL A 11 25.39 17.58 17.41
C VAL A 11 24.15 16.72 17.10
N ALA A 12 23.77 16.59 15.83
CA ALA A 12 22.62 15.76 15.43
C ALA A 12 22.85 14.27 15.77
N VAL A 13 24.04 13.74 15.52
CA VAL A 13 24.41 12.35 15.85
C VAL A 13 24.40 12.11 17.37
N VAL A 14 24.93 13.05 18.16
CA VAL A 14 24.92 12.95 19.63
C VAL A 14 23.48 12.94 20.17
N LEU A 15 22.60 13.79 19.64
CA LEU A 15 21.19 13.82 20.02
C LEU A 15 20.47 12.52 19.67
N ALA A 16 20.72 11.94 18.49
CA ALA A 16 20.16 10.66 18.08
C ALA A 16 20.60 9.51 19.01
N ILE A 17 21.87 9.46 19.40
CA ILE A 17 22.40 8.44 20.32
C ILE A 17 21.79 8.59 21.73
N ILE A 18 21.61 9.82 22.22
CA ILE A 18 20.95 10.06 23.51
C ILE A 18 19.49 9.59 23.46
N PHE A 19 18.78 9.85 22.36
CA PHE A 19 17.40 9.43 22.17
C PHE A 19 17.26 7.89 22.15
N LEU A 20 18.15 7.21 21.41
CA LEU A 20 18.21 5.74 21.35
C LEU A 20 18.54 5.11 22.71
N ARG A 21 19.43 5.72 23.51
CA ARG A 21 19.72 5.26 24.88
C ARG A 21 18.57 5.49 25.86
N LYS A 22 17.74 6.52 25.66
CA LYS A 22 16.58 6.78 26.52
C LYS A 22 15.40 5.87 26.18
N SER A 23 15.20 5.52 24.91
CA SER A 23 14.15 4.58 24.48
C SER A 23 14.44 3.13 24.87
N SER A 24 15.71 2.71 24.94
CA SER A 24 16.05 1.35 25.41
C SER A 24 15.76 1.11 26.90
N LYS A 25 15.77 2.17 27.72
CA LYS A 25 15.38 2.10 29.14
C LYS A 25 13.86 2.00 29.36
N LEU A 26 13.04 2.32 28.37
CA LEU A 26 11.58 2.19 28.45
C LEU A 26 11.08 0.75 28.22
N LYS A 27 11.90 -0.14 27.65
CA LYS A 27 11.54 -1.57 27.48
C LYS A 27 11.75 -2.44 28.73
N LYS A 28 12.31 -1.90 29.82
CA LYS A 28 12.64 -2.68 31.03
C LYS A 28 11.78 -2.38 32.26
N SER A 29 10.79 -1.51 32.13
CA SER A 29 9.79 -1.24 33.16
C SER A 29 8.44 -1.62 32.57
N GLY A 30 7.93 -2.81 32.92
CA GLY A 30 6.56 -3.21 32.61
C GLY A 30 5.59 -2.22 33.21
N VAL A 31 5.17 -1.24 32.39
CA VAL A 31 4.13 -0.28 32.71
C VAL A 31 3.06 -0.48 31.67
N ASP A 32 2.02 -1.17 32.10
CA ASP A 32 0.77 -1.34 31.38
C ASP A 32 0.09 0.01 31.12
N ASN A 33 -0.81 -0.02 30.13
CA ASN A 33 -1.90 0.91 29.89
C ASN A 33 -1.62 2.23 29.14
N ALA A 34 -2.11 2.24 27.89
CA ALA A 34 -3.10 3.18 27.35
C ALA A 34 -2.79 4.69 27.26
N GLN A 35 -1.64 5.17 27.74
CA GLN A 35 -1.25 6.59 27.61
C GLN A 35 0.04 6.84 26.80
N ALA A 36 0.68 5.80 26.27
CA ALA A 36 1.87 5.95 25.41
C ALA A 36 1.54 6.32 23.94
N LYS A 37 0.27 6.22 23.50
CA LYS A 37 -0.13 6.51 22.10
C LYS A 37 -0.20 8.00 21.75
N LYS A 38 -0.02 8.94 22.70
CA LYS A 38 -0.08 10.39 22.42
C LYS A 38 1.26 11.12 22.35
N ILE A 39 2.39 10.45 22.59
CA ILE A 39 3.73 11.08 22.52
C ILE A 39 4.57 10.52 21.35
N GLY A 40 4.06 9.51 20.62
CA GLY A 40 4.73 8.88 19.48
C GLY A 40 4.36 9.43 18.10
N LEU A 41 3.74 10.61 18.00
CA LEU A 41 3.23 11.18 16.74
C LEU A 41 3.70 12.63 16.46
N ILE A 42 4.64 13.18 17.25
CA ILE A 42 5.18 14.55 17.04
C ILE A 42 6.70 14.53 16.76
N SER A 43 7.27 13.42 16.29
CA SER A 43 8.72 13.35 15.98
C SER A 43 9.08 12.96 14.54
N ILE A 44 8.11 12.94 13.61
CA ILE A 44 8.36 12.75 12.17
C ILE A 44 7.80 13.97 11.41
N GLY A 45 8.15 15.16 11.88
CA GLY A 45 7.73 16.44 11.27
C GLY A 45 8.87 17.41 10.98
N VAL A 46 10.13 17.02 11.21
CA VAL A 46 11.30 17.93 11.12
C VAL A 46 12.44 17.40 10.24
N ALA A 47 12.35 16.18 9.69
CA ALA A 47 13.45 15.57 8.92
C ALA A 47 13.32 15.66 7.39
N VAL A 48 12.23 16.23 6.84
CA VAL A 48 12.04 16.34 5.37
C VAL A 48 12.25 17.78 4.84
N ILE A 49 12.37 18.78 5.72
CA ILE A 49 12.50 20.20 5.29
C ILE A 49 13.97 20.62 5.03
N ALA A 50 14.96 19.77 5.30
CA ALA A 50 16.38 20.12 5.13
C ALA A 50 16.99 19.77 3.76
N ILE A 51 16.24 19.15 2.83
CA ILE A 51 16.76 18.82 1.48
C ILE A 51 16.41 19.89 0.43
N ILE A 52 15.54 20.87 0.74
CA ILE A 52 15.07 21.86 -0.25
C ILE A 52 15.91 23.16 -0.30
N VAL A 53 16.89 23.39 0.60
CA VAL A 53 17.53 24.72 0.74
C VAL A 53 18.92 24.87 0.08
N VAL A 54 19.44 23.91 -0.70
CA VAL A 54 20.77 24.07 -1.36
C VAL A 54 20.73 23.87 -2.87
N GLY A 55 19.82 24.57 -3.56
CA GLY A 55 19.73 24.42 -5.02
C GLY A 55 19.02 25.53 -5.79
N LEU A 56 19.05 26.80 -5.37
CA LEU A 56 18.61 27.89 -6.25
C LEU A 56 19.51 29.13 -6.12
N THR A 57 20.44 29.28 -7.07
CA THR A 57 20.96 30.58 -7.50
C THR A 57 21.10 30.57 -9.03
N ALA A 58 20.07 31.04 -9.75
CA ALA A 58 20.11 31.66 -11.09
C ALA A 58 18.68 31.90 -11.60
N PRO A 59 18.45 32.90 -12.46
CA PRO A 59 17.32 33.81 -12.30
C PRO A 59 16.09 33.53 -13.19
N ALA A 60 15.00 34.16 -12.74
CA ALA A 60 13.68 34.36 -13.34
C ALA A 60 13.48 34.04 -14.83
N THR A 61 12.54 33.12 -15.07
CA THR A 61 11.59 33.18 -16.19
C THR A 61 10.21 32.91 -15.60
N GLU A 62 9.28 33.84 -15.80
CA GLU A 62 7.87 33.68 -15.53
C GLU A 62 7.33 32.51 -16.38
N ASP A 63 6.77 31.47 -15.77
CA ASP A 63 5.67 30.76 -16.39
C ASP A 63 4.78 30.06 -15.37
N SER A 64 3.52 29.95 -15.74
CA SER A 64 2.36 29.69 -14.88
C SER A 64 2.46 28.41 -14.05
N ALA A 65 2.05 28.50 -12.78
CA ALA A 65 1.75 27.37 -11.94
C ALA A 65 0.59 26.55 -12.53
N ILE A 66 0.91 25.52 -13.30
CA ILE A 66 0.01 24.39 -13.54
C ILE A 66 0.11 23.51 -12.29
N SER A 67 -0.96 23.54 -11.51
CA SER A 67 -1.30 22.49 -10.56
C SER A 67 -1.56 21.23 -11.39
N GLU A 68 -0.57 20.33 -11.46
CA GLU A 68 -0.82 18.96 -11.91
C GLU A 68 -1.56 18.25 -10.77
N GLU A 69 -2.89 18.27 -10.84
CA GLU A 69 -3.68 17.16 -10.32
C GLU A 69 -3.14 15.86 -10.93
N PRO A 70 -3.11 14.73 -10.19
CA PRO A 70 -2.69 13.47 -10.76
C PRO A 70 -3.63 13.17 -11.92
N LYS A 71 -3.08 13.28 -13.12
CA LYS A 71 -3.73 12.92 -14.35
C LYS A 71 -3.91 11.41 -14.28
N THR A 72 -5.12 10.95 -13.97
CA THR A 72 -5.53 9.58 -14.25
C THR A 72 -5.40 9.43 -15.76
N GLU A 73 -4.26 8.91 -16.22
CA GLU A 73 -4.13 8.41 -17.57
C GLU A 73 -5.03 7.19 -17.68
N SER A 74 -6.29 7.48 -18.06
CA SER A 74 -7.13 6.57 -18.82
C SER A 74 -6.33 6.14 -20.05
N SER A 75 -5.59 5.06 -19.89
CA SER A 75 -5.14 4.27 -21.03
C SER A 75 -6.24 3.24 -21.25
N ASP A 76 -6.60 3.02 -22.51
CA ASP A 76 -7.41 1.87 -22.99
C ASP A 76 -6.66 0.52 -22.72
N SER A 77 -5.95 0.40 -21.61
CA SER A 77 -5.19 -0.78 -21.26
C SER A 77 -6.11 -1.79 -20.58
N ILE A 78 -6.22 -2.95 -21.23
CA ILE A 78 -6.84 -4.13 -20.64
C ILE A 78 -5.81 -4.78 -19.73
N VAL A 79 -6.15 -4.93 -18.46
CA VAL A 79 -5.35 -5.71 -17.52
C VAL A 79 -5.78 -7.17 -17.59
N VAL A 80 -4.82 -8.07 -17.79
CA VAL A 80 -5.06 -9.52 -17.82
C VAL A 80 -4.58 -10.14 -16.52
N ILE A 81 -5.45 -10.90 -15.85
CA ILE A 81 -5.11 -11.64 -14.63
C ILE A 81 -5.27 -13.14 -14.90
N ASN A 82 -4.17 -13.87 -14.71
CA ASN A 82 -4.14 -15.33 -14.58
C ASN A 82 -3.93 -15.65 -13.11
N ALA A 83 -4.85 -16.40 -12.49
CA ALA A 83 -4.85 -16.61 -11.04
C ALA A 83 -3.61 -17.32 -10.49
N ASP A 84 -2.87 -18.05 -11.31
CA ASP A 84 -1.65 -18.78 -10.97
C ASP A 84 -0.36 -18.04 -11.32
N GLU A 85 -0.45 -16.81 -11.83
CA GLU A 85 0.70 -15.99 -12.23
C GLU A 85 0.70 -14.65 -11.48
N LEU A 86 1.89 -14.17 -11.07
CA LEU A 86 2.00 -12.84 -10.48
C LEU A 86 1.71 -11.73 -11.50
N GLY A 87 2.08 -11.91 -12.77
CA GLY A 87 1.92 -10.86 -13.77
C GLY A 87 2.57 -9.51 -13.37
N GLU A 88 2.04 -8.41 -13.88
CA GLU A 88 2.51 -7.04 -13.58
C GLU A 88 2.03 -6.53 -12.21
N TYR A 89 0.82 -6.93 -11.80
CA TYR A 89 0.13 -6.36 -10.65
C TYR A 89 0.07 -7.30 -9.43
N GLY A 90 0.46 -8.57 -9.57
CA GLY A 90 0.35 -9.58 -8.53
C GLY A 90 1.44 -9.51 -7.48
N GLN A 91 1.04 -9.77 -6.24
CA GLN A 91 1.91 -9.90 -5.09
C GLN A 91 1.46 -11.12 -4.27
N GLU A 92 2.42 -11.84 -3.69
CA GLU A 92 2.13 -12.90 -2.73
C GLU A 92 1.64 -12.30 -1.42
N LEU A 93 0.50 -12.78 -0.95
CA LEU A 93 -0.12 -12.40 0.30
C LEU A 93 -0.35 -13.66 1.13
N VAL A 94 -0.19 -13.55 2.44
CA VAL A 94 -0.34 -14.69 3.34
C VAL A 94 -1.24 -14.29 4.49
N LEU A 95 -2.33 -15.03 4.72
CA LEU A 95 -3.07 -15.02 5.98
C LEU A 95 -2.58 -16.19 6.84
N ASN A 96 -2.66 -16.03 8.16
CA ASN A 96 -2.35 -17.09 9.13
C ASN A 96 -0.90 -17.61 9.02
N GLU A 97 0.05 -16.73 8.67
CA GLU A 97 1.45 -17.08 8.34
C GLU A 97 2.18 -17.91 9.41
N ASN A 98 1.82 -17.73 10.68
CA ASN A 98 2.45 -18.41 11.82
C ASN A 98 1.64 -19.59 12.37
N THR A 99 0.69 -20.11 11.59
CA THR A 99 -0.13 -21.28 11.96
C THR A 99 0.35 -22.54 11.23
N ASP A 100 -0.28 -23.68 11.52
CA ASP A 100 -0.04 -24.93 10.79
C ASP A 100 -0.69 -24.98 9.41
N SER A 101 -1.54 -23.99 9.08
CA SER A 101 -2.22 -23.85 7.79
C SER A 101 -2.20 -22.39 7.32
N PRO A 102 -1.05 -21.86 6.88
CA PRO A 102 -1.00 -20.55 6.25
C PRO A 102 -1.77 -20.57 4.93
N ASP A 103 -2.57 -19.53 4.71
CA ASP A 103 -3.34 -19.34 3.48
C ASP A 103 -2.58 -18.38 2.57
N ASN A 104 -2.03 -18.92 1.48
CA ASN A 104 -1.22 -18.17 0.53
C ASN A 104 -2.08 -17.83 -0.67
N THR A 105 -2.09 -16.56 -1.06
CA THR A 105 -2.89 -16.08 -2.17
C THR A 105 -2.11 -15.06 -2.99
N ILE A 106 -2.54 -14.85 -4.23
CA ILE A 106 -2.00 -13.77 -5.07
C ILE A 106 -3.04 -12.64 -5.08
N GLY A 107 -2.61 -11.47 -4.62
CA GLY A 107 -3.38 -10.24 -4.73
C GLY A 107 -2.88 -9.36 -5.87
N HIS A 108 -3.77 -8.93 -6.75
CA HIS A 108 -3.45 -8.09 -7.90
C HIS A 108 -3.82 -6.63 -7.63
N PHE A 109 -2.79 -5.78 -7.42
CA PHE A 109 -2.91 -4.36 -7.11
C PHE A 109 -3.02 -3.52 -8.39
N VAL A 110 -4.12 -3.69 -9.11
CA VAL A 110 -4.41 -2.88 -10.31
C VAL A 110 -4.68 -1.40 -9.93
N PRO A 111 -4.54 -0.45 -10.87
CA PRO A 111 -4.81 0.95 -10.60
C PRO A 111 -6.22 1.19 -10.02
N ILE A 112 -6.37 2.30 -9.28
CA ILE A 112 -7.66 2.70 -8.71
C ILE A 112 -8.63 3.05 -9.84
N GLY A 113 -9.85 2.53 -9.79
CA GLY A 113 -10.85 2.81 -10.81
C GLY A 113 -12.01 1.84 -10.82
N LYS A 114 -12.95 2.09 -11.74
CA LYS A 114 -14.04 1.19 -12.07
C LYS A 114 -13.66 0.36 -13.29
N TYR A 115 -13.98 -0.92 -13.24
CA TYR A 115 -13.60 -1.87 -14.28
C TYR A 115 -14.78 -2.72 -14.68
N LYS A 116 -14.88 -2.98 -15.98
CA LYS A 116 -15.66 -4.09 -16.51
C LYS A 116 -14.76 -5.32 -16.53
N VAL A 117 -15.08 -6.30 -15.71
CA VAL A 117 -14.35 -7.56 -15.60
C VAL A 117 -15.03 -8.59 -16.47
N THR A 118 -14.29 -9.28 -17.33
CA THR A 118 -14.82 -10.37 -18.16
C THR A 118 -14.14 -11.67 -17.80
N ASN A 119 -14.92 -12.74 -17.56
CA ASN A 119 -14.38 -14.07 -17.35
C ASN A 119 -14.02 -14.72 -18.70
N LYS A 120 -12.73 -14.91 -18.94
CA LYS A 120 -12.18 -15.57 -20.14
C LYS A 120 -11.77 -17.01 -19.87
N GLY A 121 -11.98 -17.50 -18.65
CA GLY A 121 -11.63 -18.85 -18.20
C GLY A 121 -12.62 -19.91 -18.67
N LYS A 122 -12.46 -21.12 -18.11
CA LYS A 122 -13.28 -22.29 -18.45
C LYS A 122 -14.43 -22.56 -17.49
N TYR A 123 -14.43 -21.90 -16.34
CA TYR A 123 -15.39 -22.12 -15.25
C TYR A 123 -15.90 -20.78 -14.75
N PRO A 124 -17.10 -20.73 -14.14
CA PRO A 124 -17.52 -19.56 -13.36
C PRO A 124 -16.45 -19.18 -12.34
N THR A 125 -16.24 -17.88 -12.18
CA THR A 125 -15.16 -17.34 -11.34
C THR A 125 -15.72 -16.35 -10.35
N GLN A 126 -15.32 -16.52 -9.09
CA GLN A 126 -15.51 -15.51 -8.07
C GLN A 126 -14.36 -14.51 -8.15
N VAL A 127 -14.70 -13.23 -8.34
CA VAL A 127 -13.76 -12.11 -8.29
C VAL A 127 -13.98 -11.37 -6.99
N ASN A 128 -12.93 -11.32 -6.17
CA ASN A 128 -12.93 -10.61 -4.90
C ASN A 128 -12.14 -9.31 -5.05
N VAL A 129 -12.61 -8.24 -4.42
CA VAL A 129 -11.87 -7.00 -4.27
C VAL A 129 -11.75 -6.69 -2.79
N TYR A 130 -10.57 -6.96 -2.22
CA TYR A 130 -10.32 -6.87 -0.79
C TYR A 130 -9.44 -5.69 -0.45
N LYS A 131 -9.68 -5.09 0.71
CA LYS A 131 -8.72 -4.16 1.31
C LYS A 131 -7.51 -4.95 1.80
N ASN A 132 -6.30 -4.48 1.49
CA ASN A 132 -5.06 -5.06 2.01
C ASN A 132 -4.83 -4.68 3.49
N GLU A 133 -5.75 -5.14 4.33
CA GLU A 133 -5.71 -5.01 5.78
C GLU A 133 -6.28 -6.30 6.35
N LYS A 134 -5.61 -6.86 7.36
CA LYS A 134 -6.03 -8.09 8.00
C LYS A 134 -6.87 -7.79 9.24
N HIS A 135 -7.91 -8.59 9.45
CA HIS A 135 -8.70 -8.63 10.67
C HIS A 135 -8.55 -10.01 11.31
N VAL A 136 -8.52 -10.08 12.65
CA VAL A 136 -8.51 -11.35 13.38
C VAL A 136 -9.89 -11.59 13.97
N THR A 137 -10.50 -12.71 13.59
CA THR A 137 -11.83 -13.11 14.08
C THR A 137 -11.81 -13.49 15.55
N GLU A 138 -12.98 -13.64 16.16
CA GLU A 138 -13.11 -14.10 17.56
C GLU A 138 -12.51 -15.51 17.77
N GLU A 139 -12.47 -16.32 16.70
CA GLU A 139 -11.88 -17.67 16.69
C GLU A 139 -10.36 -17.65 16.51
N GLY A 140 -9.76 -16.47 16.27
CA GLY A 140 -8.32 -16.29 16.13
C GLY A 140 -7.78 -16.45 14.71
N TRP A 141 -8.64 -16.49 13.68
CA TRP A 141 -8.25 -16.60 12.27
C TRP A 141 -8.11 -15.22 11.63
N GLU A 142 -7.07 -15.05 10.79
CA GLU A 142 -6.93 -13.87 9.95
C GLU A 142 -7.86 -13.95 8.73
N GLU A 143 -8.57 -12.86 8.47
CA GLU A 143 -9.39 -12.61 7.27
C GLU A 143 -9.07 -11.22 6.70
N TRP A 144 -9.44 -10.96 5.45
CA TRP A 144 -9.36 -9.61 4.90
C TRP A 144 -10.43 -8.71 5.51
N ALA A 145 -10.04 -7.49 5.92
CA ALA A 145 -10.87 -6.63 6.77
C ALA A 145 -12.13 -6.07 6.09
N ASP A 146 -12.11 -5.94 4.76
CA ASP A 146 -13.22 -5.43 3.96
C ASP A 146 -13.09 -5.94 2.52
N GLY A 147 -14.22 -6.08 1.82
CA GLY A 147 -14.22 -6.37 0.40
C GLY A 147 -15.59 -6.62 -0.22
N ASN A 148 -15.58 -6.69 -1.54
CA ASN A 148 -16.74 -7.01 -2.36
C ASN A 148 -16.46 -8.25 -3.20
N VAL A 149 -17.53 -8.97 -3.53
CA VAL A 149 -17.46 -10.21 -4.29
C VAL A 149 -18.47 -10.19 -5.43
N VAL A 150 -18.03 -10.65 -6.60
CA VAL A 150 -18.91 -10.91 -7.75
C VAL A 150 -18.64 -12.30 -8.31
N LEU A 151 -19.70 -13.01 -8.70
CA LEU A 151 -19.59 -14.28 -9.41
C LEU A 151 -19.88 -14.02 -10.90
N ILE A 152 -18.96 -14.44 -11.76
CA ILE A 152 -19.04 -14.18 -13.20
C ILE A 152 -19.00 -15.50 -13.95
N ASP A 153 -20.08 -15.80 -14.68
CA ASP A 153 -20.14 -16.95 -15.59
C ASP A 153 -19.15 -16.81 -16.77
N VAL A 154 -18.85 -17.91 -17.44
CA VAL A 154 -17.88 -17.94 -18.54
C VAL A 154 -18.34 -17.05 -19.70
N GLY A 155 -17.49 -16.12 -20.12
CA GLY A 155 -17.75 -15.18 -21.21
C GLY A 155 -18.59 -13.96 -20.83
N GLU A 156 -19.17 -13.96 -19.62
CA GLU A 156 -19.95 -12.84 -19.10
C GLU A 156 -19.04 -11.78 -18.46
N SER A 157 -19.62 -10.60 -18.21
CA SER A 157 -18.93 -9.50 -17.55
C SER A 157 -19.71 -8.96 -16.35
N ALA A 158 -18.99 -8.41 -15.38
CA ALA A 158 -19.53 -7.65 -14.25
C ALA A 158 -18.70 -6.39 -13.99
N GLU A 159 -19.27 -5.40 -13.31
CA GLU A 159 -18.53 -4.23 -12.87
C GLU A 159 -17.93 -4.44 -11.48
N ILE A 160 -16.69 -3.99 -11.27
CA ILE A 160 -16.05 -3.88 -9.96
C ILE A 160 -15.48 -2.48 -9.79
N GLU A 161 -15.23 -2.09 -8.53
CA GLU A 161 -14.53 -0.86 -8.18
C GLU A 161 -13.34 -1.19 -7.29
N VAL A 162 -12.15 -0.76 -7.73
CA VAL A 162 -10.90 -0.90 -6.99
C VAL A 162 -10.57 0.44 -6.34
N GLN A 163 -10.52 0.46 -5.02
CA GLN A 163 -10.21 1.64 -4.22
C GLN A 163 -8.74 1.64 -3.79
N ASP A 164 -8.28 2.77 -3.23
CA ASP A 164 -6.92 2.87 -2.70
C ASP A 164 -6.66 1.83 -1.61
N GLY A 165 -5.54 1.10 -1.73
CA GLY A 165 -5.16 0.02 -0.82
C GLY A 165 -5.96 -1.29 -1.00
N TYR A 166 -6.77 -1.43 -2.04
CA TYR A 166 -7.46 -2.67 -2.38
C TYR A 166 -6.70 -3.47 -3.44
N PHE A 167 -6.99 -4.76 -3.52
CA PHE A 167 -6.46 -5.67 -4.53
C PHE A 167 -7.56 -6.60 -5.07
N VAL A 168 -7.38 -7.05 -6.31
CA VAL A 168 -8.23 -8.05 -6.93
C VAL A 168 -7.67 -9.44 -6.65
N ASN A 169 -8.54 -10.36 -6.27
CA ASN A 169 -8.18 -11.75 -6.02
C ASN A 169 -9.16 -12.70 -6.71
N VAL A 170 -8.60 -13.74 -7.31
CA VAL A 170 -9.30 -14.82 -8.00
C VAL A 170 -8.56 -16.12 -7.76
N ASP A 171 -9.30 -17.22 -7.63
CA ASP A 171 -8.70 -18.54 -7.41
C ASP A 171 -8.35 -19.23 -8.73
N ALA A 172 -7.24 -19.98 -8.73
CA ALA A 172 -6.86 -20.80 -9.87
C ALA A 172 -7.96 -21.83 -10.20
N PRO A 173 -8.27 -22.07 -11.49
CA PRO A 173 -7.55 -21.64 -12.68
C PRO A 173 -8.22 -20.44 -13.40
N ALA A 174 -8.66 -19.42 -12.66
CA ALA A 174 -9.34 -18.26 -13.26
C ALA A 174 -8.45 -17.48 -14.23
N HIS A 175 -9.10 -16.96 -15.28
CA HIS A 175 -8.51 -16.08 -16.27
C HIS A 175 -9.50 -14.96 -16.57
N ILE A 176 -9.15 -13.73 -16.20
CA ILE A 176 -10.04 -12.56 -16.32
C ILE A 176 -9.33 -11.39 -17.00
N GLU A 177 -10.12 -10.56 -17.66
CA GLU A 177 -9.70 -9.29 -18.24
C GLU A 177 -10.44 -8.15 -17.55
N LEU A 178 -9.72 -7.08 -17.19
CA LEU A 178 -10.27 -5.87 -16.61
C LEU A 178 -10.09 -4.72 -17.60
N GLU A 179 -11.19 -4.15 -18.05
CA GLU A 179 -11.24 -2.98 -18.92
C GLU A 179 -11.72 -1.78 -18.11
N ALA A 180 -10.96 -0.68 -18.09
CA ALA A 180 -11.33 0.52 -17.34
C ALA A 180 -12.61 1.17 -17.90
N ILE A 181 -13.51 1.58 -17.01
CA ILE A 181 -14.74 2.30 -17.36
C ILE A 181 -14.47 3.80 -17.18
N ASN A 182 -14.49 4.53 -18.30
CA ASN A 182 -14.31 5.98 -18.35
C ASN A 182 -15.61 6.76 -18.10
#